data_AF-A0A7C3B8B9-F1
#
_entry.id   AF-A0A7C3B8B9-F1
#
_cell.length_a   1.000
_cell.length_b   1.000
_cell.length_c   1.000
_cell.angle_alpha   90.00
_cell.angle_beta   90.00
_cell.angle_gamma   90.00
#
_symmetry.space_group_name_H-M   'P 1'
#
loop_
_entity.id
_entity.type
_entity.pdbx_description
1 polymer ?
#
loop_
_entity_poly.entity_id
_entity_poly.type
_entity_poly.pdbx_seq_one_letter_code
_entity_poly.pdbx_strand_id
1 'polypeptide(L)'
;MITYEGDPANLQDLHRQLTARLALLVIYASAFAMWILLPREPFPITVFGLLAIMLGIGLGARASSRAHPALARHLLIWGPVLVLIVVMWLFSAAWLPFSASLLIFSSVILAPGSDLAIIALIFGTAAWWVHIGARVYPLPELFAGLALSAAIGRLVMNTLYTALQWAWNMQKRADRLL
;
A
#
# COMPACT_ATOMS: atom_id res chain seq x y z
N MET A 1 10.15 -30.61 9.29
CA MET A 1 9.98 -29.24 8.76
C MET A 1 10.47 -29.26 7.33
N ILE A 2 9.59 -29.48 6.36
CA ILE A 2 9.98 -29.69 4.95
C ILE A 2 10.06 -28.32 4.29
N THR A 3 11.28 -27.82 4.11
CA THR A 3 11.57 -26.62 3.30
C THR A 3 11.40 -26.99 1.83
N TYR A 4 10.18 -26.84 1.32
CA TYR A 4 9.89 -26.95 -0.10
C TYR A 4 10.38 -25.69 -0.81
N GLU A 5 11.45 -25.82 -1.62
CA GLU A 5 11.87 -24.84 -2.61
C GLU A 5 10.81 -24.76 -3.72
N GLY A 6 9.70 -24.06 -3.45
CA GLY A 6 9.04 -23.31 -4.52
C GLY A 6 10.05 -22.28 -4.98
N ASP A 7 10.39 -22.26 -6.27
CA ASP A 7 11.50 -21.44 -6.79
C ASP A 7 11.31 -19.99 -6.33
N PRO A 8 12.16 -19.47 -5.43
CA PRO A 8 12.04 -18.12 -4.90
C PRO A 8 12.07 -17.08 -6.02
N ALA A 9 12.62 -17.41 -7.19
CA ALA A 9 12.62 -16.55 -8.36
C ALA A 9 11.19 -16.22 -8.84
N ASN A 10 10.28 -17.20 -8.88
CA ASN A 10 8.91 -16.97 -9.38
C ASN A 10 8.09 -16.07 -8.43
N LEU A 11 8.27 -16.24 -7.11
CA LEU A 11 7.64 -15.37 -6.11
C LEU A 11 8.21 -13.95 -6.14
N GLN A 12 9.53 -13.82 -6.33
CA GLN A 12 10.17 -12.52 -6.47
C GLN A 12 9.70 -11.78 -7.73
N ASP A 13 9.53 -12.49 -8.84
CA ASP A 13 8.99 -11.93 -10.09
C ASP A 13 7.54 -11.51 -9.94
N LEU A 14 6.71 -12.30 -9.26
CA LEU A 14 5.33 -11.91 -8.93
C LEU A 14 5.31 -10.63 -8.10
N HIS A 15 6.09 -10.55 -7.03
CA HIS A 15 6.17 -9.34 -6.21
C HIS A 15 6.70 -8.13 -6.98
N ARG A 16 7.67 -8.34 -7.89
CA ARG A 16 8.20 -7.29 -8.76
C ARG A 16 7.11 -6.75 -9.70
N GLN A 17 6.33 -7.63 -10.32
CA GLN A 17 5.20 -7.24 -11.15
C GLN A 17 4.13 -6.51 -10.35
N LEU A 18 3.79 -6.97 -9.15
CA LEU A 18 2.82 -6.32 -8.26
C LEU A 18 3.31 -4.91 -7.86
N THR A 19 4.59 -4.78 -7.49
CA THR A 19 5.22 -3.49 -7.16
C THR A 19 5.12 -2.52 -8.35
N ALA A 20 5.42 -2.99 -9.56
CA ALA A 20 5.34 -2.17 -10.77
C ALA A 20 3.90 -1.75 -11.11
N ARG A 21 2.92 -2.66 -10.96
CA ARG A 21 1.49 -2.37 -11.19
C ARG A 21 0.94 -1.40 -10.15
N LEU A 22 1.30 -1.55 -8.87
CA LEU A 22 0.93 -0.61 -7.83
C LEU A 22 1.54 0.78 -8.06
N ALA A 23 2.82 0.85 -8.44
CA ALA A 23 3.44 2.11 -8.81
C ALA A 23 2.70 2.81 -9.97
N LEU A 24 2.28 2.05 -10.99
CA LEU A 24 1.47 2.57 -12.08
C LEU A 24 0.12 3.11 -11.59
N LEU A 25 -0.58 2.37 -10.73
CA LEU A 25 -1.85 2.83 -10.16
C LEU A 25 -1.69 4.14 -9.40
N VAL A 26 -0.63 4.27 -8.58
CA VAL A 26 -0.32 5.52 -7.88
C VAL A 26 -0.05 6.65 -8.87
N ILE A 27 0.77 6.40 -9.90
CA ILE A 27 1.09 7.41 -10.92
C ILE A 27 -0.18 7.90 -11.63
N TYR A 28 -1.02 6.98 -12.11
CA TYR A 28 -2.24 7.34 -12.84
C TYR A 28 -3.26 8.02 -11.94
N ALA A 29 -3.47 7.53 -10.72
CA ALA A 29 -4.38 8.16 -9.77
C ALA A 29 -3.94 9.58 -9.41
N SER A 30 -2.64 9.80 -9.15
CA SER A 30 -2.10 11.12 -8.84
C SER A 30 -2.18 12.06 -10.04
N ALA A 31 -1.77 11.63 -11.23
CA ALA A 31 -1.83 12.45 -12.44
C ALA A 31 -3.28 12.83 -12.80
N PHE A 32 -4.20 11.88 -12.70
CA PHE A 32 -5.62 12.12 -12.95
C PHE A 32 -6.24 13.07 -11.92
N ALA A 33 -5.92 12.91 -10.63
CA ALA A 33 -6.36 13.84 -9.59
C ALA A 33 -5.81 15.25 -9.79
N MET A 34 -4.54 15.39 -10.21
CA MET A 34 -3.95 16.69 -10.56
C MET A 34 -4.67 17.33 -11.76
N TRP A 35 -4.99 16.54 -12.78
CA TRP A 35 -5.75 17.00 -13.95
C TRP A 35 -7.13 17.57 -13.57
N ILE A 36 -7.84 16.91 -12.64
CA ILE A 36 -9.13 17.40 -12.12
C ILE A 36 -8.97 18.68 -11.28
N LEU A 37 -7.83 18.87 -10.63
CA LEU A 37 -7.57 20.03 -9.77
C LEU A 37 -7.21 21.30 -10.55
N LEU A 38 -6.59 21.17 -11.72
CA LEU A 38 -6.17 22.26 -12.60
C LEU A 38 -7.27 23.30 -12.88
N PRO A 39 -8.52 22.94 -13.22
CA PRO A 39 -9.57 23.90 -13.52
C PRO A 39 -10.26 24.51 -12.27
N ARG A 40 -9.83 24.18 -11.03
CA ARG A 40 -10.49 24.72 -9.83
C ARG A 40 -9.97 26.11 -9.47
N GLU A 41 -10.92 27.01 -9.24
CA GLU A 41 -10.73 28.38 -8.74
C GLU A 41 -11.35 28.49 -7.33
N PRO A 42 -10.59 28.89 -6.29
CA PRO A 42 -9.16 29.15 -6.29
C PRO A 42 -8.31 27.87 -6.38
N PHE A 43 -7.13 27.97 -7.01
CA PHE A 43 -6.24 26.82 -7.22
C PHE A 43 -5.66 26.29 -5.90
N PRO A 44 -5.93 25.03 -5.52
CA PRO A 44 -5.51 24.47 -4.23
C PRO A 44 -4.05 23.98 -4.28
N ILE A 45 -3.10 24.92 -4.19
CA ILE A 45 -1.65 24.66 -4.29
C ILE A 45 -1.14 23.56 -3.34
N THR A 46 -1.69 23.49 -2.12
CA THR A 46 -1.29 22.51 -1.11
C THR A 46 -1.65 21.08 -1.53
N VAL A 47 -2.88 20.88 -2.02
CA VAL A 47 -3.36 19.57 -2.48
C VAL A 47 -2.60 19.15 -3.73
N PHE A 48 -2.37 20.09 -4.66
CA PHE A 48 -1.59 19.83 -5.87
C PHE A 48 -0.15 19.42 -5.55
N GLY A 49 0.51 20.11 -4.61
CA GLY A 49 1.87 19.77 -4.17
C GLY A 49 1.96 18.38 -3.54
N LEU A 50 0.99 18.00 -2.71
CA LEU A 50 0.93 16.65 -2.12
C LEU A 50 0.73 15.57 -3.19
N LEU A 51 -0.13 15.83 -4.19
CA LEU A 51 -0.31 14.92 -5.32
C LEU A 51 0.96 14.81 -6.17
N ALA A 52 1.70 15.90 -6.36
CA ALA A 52 2.98 15.89 -7.06
C ALA A 52 4.04 15.07 -6.31
N ILE A 53 4.09 15.15 -4.97
CA ILE A 53 4.95 14.29 -4.14
C ILE A 53 4.55 12.82 -4.32
N MET A 54 3.25 12.51 -4.27
CA MET A 54 2.74 11.14 -4.44
C MET A 54 3.08 10.59 -5.84
N LEU A 55 2.96 11.40 -6.88
CA LEU A 55 3.39 11.09 -8.24
C LEU A 55 4.90 10.80 -8.29
N GLY A 56 5.71 11.64 -7.63
CA GLY A 56 7.16 11.46 -7.51
C GLY A 56 7.54 10.15 -6.80
N ILE A 57 6.82 9.78 -5.73
CA ILE A 57 6.99 8.49 -5.04
C ILE A 57 6.69 7.33 -6.00
N GLY A 58 5.59 7.39 -6.76
CA GLY A 58 5.23 6.36 -7.73
C GLY A 58 6.28 6.22 -8.84
N LEU A 59 6.76 7.32 -9.39
CA LEU A 59 7.83 7.34 -10.39
C LEU A 59 9.16 6.82 -9.84
N GLY A 60 9.55 7.27 -8.64
CA GLY A 60 10.75 6.82 -7.95
C GLY A 60 10.73 5.33 -7.70
N ALA A 61 9.61 4.80 -7.18
CA ALA A 61 9.44 3.38 -6.96
C ALA A 61 9.53 2.57 -8.26
N ARG A 62 8.93 3.07 -9.35
CA ARG A 62 9.00 2.41 -10.66
C ARG A 62 10.43 2.39 -11.20
N ALA A 63 11.16 3.49 -11.11
CA ALA A 63 12.57 3.54 -11.52
C ALA A 63 13.44 2.59 -10.67
N SER A 64 13.27 2.64 -9.35
CA SER A 64 14.00 1.78 -8.40
C SER A 64 13.62 0.30 -8.51
N SER A 65 12.44 -0.06 -9.04
CA SER A 65 12.01 -1.46 -9.18
C SER A 65 12.92 -2.30 -10.09
N ARG A 66 13.72 -1.65 -10.95
CA ARG A 66 14.68 -2.33 -11.83
C ARG A 66 16.04 -2.53 -11.17
N ALA A 67 16.50 -1.58 -10.36
CA ALA A 67 17.83 -1.58 -9.75
C ALA A 67 17.84 -2.15 -8.32
N HIS A 68 16.86 -1.75 -7.50
CA HIS A 68 16.79 -2.08 -6.08
C HIS A 68 15.33 -2.40 -5.68
N PRO A 69 14.86 -3.63 -5.92
CA PRO A 69 13.46 -4.01 -5.66
C PRO A 69 13.07 -3.87 -4.19
N ALA A 70 14.02 -4.04 -3.25
CA ALA A 70 13.77 -3.84 -1.83
C ALA A 70 13.45 -2.37 -1.49
N LEU A 71 14.22 -1.42 -2.05
CA LEU A 71 14.00 0.02 -1.83
C LEU A 71 12.68 0.48 -2.45
N ALA A 72 12.34 -0.01 -3.64
CA ALA A 72 11.07 0.30 -4.30
C ALA A 72 9.85 -0.08 -3.44
N ARG A 73 9.90 -1.23 -2.76
CA ARG A 73 8.84 -1.66 -1.83
C ARG A 73 8.74 -0.75 -0.62
N HIS A 74 9.87 -0.44 0.02
CA HIS A 74 9.88 0.46 1.18
C HIS A 74 9.38 1.86 0.82
N LEU A 75 9.75 2.37 -0.36
CA LEU A 75 9.30 3.67 -0.83
C LEU A 75 7.78 3.70 -1.09
N LEU A 76 7.21 2.64 -1.67
CA LEU A 76 5.76 2.52 -1.86
C LEU A 76 4.97 2.28 -0.59
N ILE A 77 5.59 1.73 0.45
CA ILE A 77 4.94 1.51 1.73
C ILE A 77 5.02 2.78 2.57
N TRP A 78 6.23 3.26 2.83
CA TRP A 78 6.47 4.37 3.75
C TRP A 78 6.17 5.74 3.14
N GLY A 79 6.40 5.93 1.84
CA GLY A 79 6.13 7.19 1.16
C GLY A 79 4.67 7.64 1.31
N PRO A 80 3.69 6.83 0.90
CA PRO A 80 2.28 7.16 1.04
C PRO A 80 1.81 7.29 2.50
N VAL A 81 2.39 6.53 3.42
CA VAL A 81 2.10 6.65 4.86
C VAL A 81 2.56 8.01 5.39
N LEU A 82 3.77 8.45 5.04
CA LEU A 82 4.27 9.77 5.42
C LEU A 82 3.43 10.89 4.79
N VAL A 83 3.09 10.77 3.50
CA VAL A 83 2.19 11.73 2.84
C VAL A 83 0.84 11.78 3.55
N LEU A 84 0.27 10.63 3.94
CA LEU A 84 -0.99 10.59 4.67
C LEU A 84 -0.90 11.27 6.05
N ILE A 85 0.19 11.07 6.79
CA ILE A 85 0.40 11.76 8.08
C ILE A 85 0.48 13.28 7.87
N VAL A 86 1.19 13.74 6.83
CA VAL A 86 1.25 15.17 6.48
C VAL A 86 -0.13 15.69 6.08
N VAL A 87 -0.90 14.94 5.30
CA VAL A 87 -2.29 15.29 4.95
C VAL A 87 -3.15 15.38 6.21
N MET A 88 -3.05 14.40 7.12
CA MET A 88 -3.73 14.41 8.42
C MET A 88 -3.26 15.55 9.30
N TRP A 89 -2.09 16.14 9.08
CA TRP A 89 -1.66 17.34 9.79
C TRP A 89 -2.26 18.61 9.17
N LEU A 90 -2.35 18.68 7.85
CA LEU A 90 -2.83 19.86 7.14
C LEU A 90 -4.36 19.99 7.09
N PHE A 91 -5.10 18.86 7.06
CA PHE A 91 -6.54 18.84 6.82
C PHE A 91 -7.30 18.13 7.92
N SER A 92 -8.31 18.78 8.53
CA SER A 92 -9.12 18.28 9.67
C SER A 92 -10.24 17.30 9.32
N ALA A 93 -10.28 16.81 8.08
CA ALA A 93 -11.36 15.94 7.64
C ALA A 93 -11.34 14.58 8.37
N ALA A 94 -12.45 14.25 9.04
CA ALA A 94 -12.58 13.06 9.87
C ALA A 94 -12.43 11.73 9.10
N TRP A 95 -12.65 11.75 7.78
CA TRP A 95 -12.54 10.58 6.92
C TRP A 95 -11.11 10.27 6.47
N LEU A 96 -10.16 11.20 6.63
CA LEU A 96 -8.78 11.04 6.14
C LEU A 96 -8.07 9.79 6.67
N PRO A 97 -8.14 9.45 7.97
CA PRO A 97 -7.46 8.27 8.47
C PRO A 97 -7.96 6.97 7.80
N PHE A 98 -9.19 6.95 7.28
CA PHE A 98 -9.73 5.78 6.60
C PHE A 98 -9.07 5.50 5.25
N SER A 99 -8.42 6.48 4.61
CA SER A 99 -7.65 6.22 3.38
C SER A 99 -6.46 5.30 3.62
N ALA A 100 -6.02 5.16 4.88
CA ALA A 100 -5.01 4.19 5.29
C ALA A 100 -5.42 2.73 5.03
N SER A 101 -6.72 2.43 4.95
CA SER A 101 -7.25 1.09 4.65
C SER A 101 -6.67 0.55 3.34
N LEU A 102 -6.61 1.41 2.30
CA LEU A 102 -6.03 1.05 1.00
C LEU A 102 -4.51 0.84 1.08
N LEU A 103 -3.83 1.64 1.93
CA LEU A 103 -2.39 1.51 2.16
C LEU A 103 -2.06 0.20 2.86
N ILE A 104 -2.82 -0.16 3.89
CA ILE A 104 -2.67 -1.43 4.62
C ILE A 104 -2.93 -2.60 3.67
N PHE A 105 -4.01 -2.56 2.89
CA PHE A 105 -4.29 -3.61 1.92
C PHE A 105 -3.13 -3.80 0.93
N SER A 106 -2.60 -2.68 0.42
CA SER A 106 -1.45 -2.70 -0.50
C SER A 106 -0.17 -3.19 0.17
N SER A 107 0.08 -2.82 1.43
CA SER A 107 1.28 -3.18 2.16
C SER A 107 1.32 -4.66 2.53
N VAL A 108 0.18 -5.26 2.89
CA VAL A 108 0.08 -6.70 3.19
C VAL A 108 0.53 -7.53 1.98
N ILE A 109 0.14 -7.10 0.78
CA ILE A 109 0.52 -7.78 -0.47
C ILE A 109 2.01 -7.61 -0.77
N LEU A 110 2.57 -6.43 -0.49
CA LEU A 110 3.95 -6.08 -0.87
C LEU A 110 5.02 -6.59 0.12
N ALA A 111 4.73 -6.52 1.42
CA ALA A 111 5.64 -6.86 2.49
C ALA A 111 4.84 -7.43 3.69
N PRO A 112 4.73 -8.76 3.78
CA PRO A 112 4.09 -9.43 4.90
C PRO A 112 4.68 -8.96 6.25
N GLY A 113 3.82 -8.55 7.18
CA GLY A 113 4.22 -8.08 8.52
C GLY A 113 4.40 -6.57 8.66
N SER A 114 4.44 -5.80 7.56
CA SER A 114 4.48 -4.33 7.63
C SER A 114 3.15 -3.70 8.03
N ASP A 115 2.05 -4.45 7.92
CA ASP A 115 0.69 -4.03 8.19
C ASP A 115 0.49 -3.59 9.65
N LEU A 116 1.04 -4.34 10.61
CA LEU A 116 0.95 -3.97 12.03
C LEU A 116 1.64 -2.64 12.33
N ALA A 117 2.81 -2.40 11.71
CA ALA A 117 3.53 -1.14 11.89
C ALA A 117 2.74 0.05 11.34
N ILE A 118 2.11 -0.11 10.17
CA ILE A 118 1.28 0.94 9.56
C ILE A 118 0.02 1.19 10.38
N ILE A 119 -0.66 0.13 10.84
CA ILE A 119 -1.83 0.24 11.72
C ILE A 119 -1.45 1.00 12.99
N ALA A 120 -0.40 0.56 13.68
CA ALA A 120 0.04 1.18 14.92
C ALA A 120 0.41 2.66 14.72
N LEU A 121 1.10 2.98 13.62
CA LEU A 121 1.50 4.35 13.33
C LEU A 121 0.31 5.26 13.00
N ILE A 122 -0.62 4.81 12.15
CA ILE A 122 -1.77 5.63 11.74
C ILE A 122 -2.81 5.72 12.85
N PHE A 123 -3.12 4.60 13.50
CA PHE A 123 -4.03 4.60 14.64
C PHE A 123 -3.44 5.39 15.81
N GLY A 124 -2.16 5.20 16.12
CA GLY A 124 -1.46 5.92 17.19
C GLY A 124 -1.40 7.42 16.93
N THR A 125 -1.11 7.85 15.70
CA THR A 125 -1.19 9.26 15.34
C THR A 125 -2.62 9.78 15.47
N ALA A 126 -3.62 9.11 14.88
CA ALA A 126 -5.02 9.52 15.01
C ALA A 126 -5.48 9.64 16.48
N ALA A 127 -5.15 8.65 17.31
CA ALA A 127 -5.46 8.63 18.73
C ALA A 127 -4.78 9.77 19.49
N TRP A 128 -3.52 10.07 19.17
CA TRP A 128 -2.79 11.20 19.73
C TRP A 128 -3.48 12.53 19.42
N TRP A 129 -3.86 12.75 18.15
CA TRP A 129 -4.57 13.97 17.71
C TRP A 129 -5.94 14.14 18.40
N VAL A 130 -6.65 13.03 18.65
CA VAL A 130 -7.92 13.02 19.40
C VAL A 130 -7.67 13.32 20.88
N HIS A 131 -6.64 12.72 21.47
CA HIS A 131 -6.32 12.88 22.88
C HIS A 131 -5.99 14.33 23.25
N ILE A 132 -5.24 15.04 22.40
CA ILE A 132 -4.94 16.46 22.60
C ILE A 132 -6.10 17.40 22.22
N GLY A 133 -7.26 16.86 21.83
CA GLY A 133 -8.45 17.63 21.46
C GLY A 133 -8.32 18.41 20.15
N ALA A 134 -7.25 18.20 19.38
CA ALA A 134 -7.03 18.92 18.13
C ALA A 134 -7.97 18.46 17.01
N ARG A 135 -8.48 17.21 17.08
CA ARG A 135 -9.30 16.59 16.03
C ARG A 135 -10.33 15.62 16.61
N VAL A 136 -11.40 15.41 15.85
CA VAL A 136 -12.42 14.41 16.16
C VAL A 136 -12.34 13.32 15.11
N TYR A 137 -11.74 12.19 15.47
CA TYR A 137 -11.70 11.00 14.64
C TYR A 137 -12.50 9.87 15.31
N PRO A 138 -13.32 9.13 14.55
CA PRO A 138 -14.04 7.95 15.05
C PRO A 138 -13.06 6.78 15.23
N LEU A 139 -12.36 6.76 16.37
CA LEU A 139 -11.28 5.79 16.65
C LEU A 139 -11.74 4.33 16.61
N PRO A 140 -12.89 3.93 17.17
CA PRO A 140 -13.35 2.54 17.11
C PRO A 140 -13.59 2.06 15.67
N GLU A 141 -14.26 2.87 14.87
CA GLU A 141 -14.57 2.60 13.46
C GLU A 141 -13.30 2.58 12.62
N LEU A 142 -12.37 3.50 12.90
CA LEU A 142 -11.06 3.51 12.27
C LEU A 142 -10.33 2.20 12.55
N PHE A 143 -10.19 1.80 13.81
CA PHE A 143 -9.51 0.56 14.17
C PHE A 143 -10.15 -0.65 13.48
N ALA A 144 -11.48 -0.76 13.50
CA ALA A 144 -12.21 -1.82 12.82
C ALA A 144 -11.94 -1.83 11.31
N GLY A 145 -11.95 -0.67 10.64
CA GLY A 145 -11.67 -0.54 9.21
C GLY A 145 -10.23 -0.93 8.84
N LEU A 146 -9.25 -0.51 9.64
CA LEU A 146 -7.84 -0.87 9.44
C LEU A 146 -7.61 -2.36 9.65
N ALA A 147 -8.17 -2.94 10.72
CA ALA A 147 -8.07 -4.36 11.03
C ALA A 147 -8.75 -5.23 9.96
N LEU A 148 -9.94 -4.83 9.49
CA LEU A 148 -10.66 -5.51 8.42
C LEU A 148 -9.85 -5.50 7.12
N SER A 149 -9.27 -4.35 6.77
CA SER A 149 -8.43 -4.22 5.57
C SER A 149 -7.20 -5.13 5.62
N ALA A 150 -6.55 -5.21 6.79
CA ALA A 150 -5.44 -6.14 7.00
C ALA A 150 -5.90 -7.61 6.91
N ALA A 151 -7.03 -7.96 7.52
CA ALA A 151 -7.58 -9.31 7.48
C ALA A 151 -7.90 -9.75 6.04
N ILE A 152 -8.57 -8.89 5.26
CA ILE A 152 -8.87 -9.14 3.85
C ILE A 152 -7.58 -9.27 3.04
N GLY A 153 -6.62 -8.35 3.21
CA GLY A 153 -5.32 -8.42 2.53
C GLY A 153 -4.59 -9.74 2.80
N ARG A 154 -4.58 -10.20 4.06
CA ARG A 154 -3.96 -11.47 4.46
C ARG A 154 -4.68 -12.66 3.84
N LEU A 155 -6.01 -12.65 3.84
CA LEU A 155 -6.82 -13.72 3.26
C LEU A 155 -6.58 -13.84 1.74
N VAL A 156 -6.55 -12.71 1.03
CA VAL A 156 -6.22 -12.66 -0.40
C VAL A 156 -4.82 -13.22 -0.65
N MET A 157 -3.84 -12.78 0.15
CA MET A 157 -2.45 -13.22 -0.01
C MET A 157 -2.29 -14.72 0.24
N ASN A 158 -2.89 -15.25 1.31
CA ASN A 158 -2.87 -16.68 1.63
C ASN A 158 -3.54 -17.52 0.53
N THR A 159 -4.65 -17.02 -0.02
CA THR A 159 -5.37 -17.69 -1.12
C THR A 159 -4.51 -17.73 -2.39
N LEU A 160 -3.87 -16.61 -2.75
CA LEU A 160 -2.98 -16.52 -3.91
C LEU A 160 -1.77 -17.45 -3.78
N TYR A 161 -1.10 -17.44 -2.62
CA TYR A 161 0.03 -18.35 -2.37
C TYR A 161 -0.39 -19.81 -2.45
N THR A 162 -1.55 -20.15 -1.89
CA THR A 162 -2.09 -21.51 -1.97
C THR A 162 -2.36 -21.86 -3.43
N ALA A 163 -3.11 -21.05 -4.17
CA ALA A 163 -3.42 -21.32 -5.58
C ALA A 163 -2.16 -21.49 -6.45
N LEU A 164 -1.14 -20.65 -6.24
CA LEU A 164 0.13 -20.75 -6.95
C LEU A 164 0.87 -22.05 -6.63
N GLN A 165 0.87 -22.47 -5.36
CA GLN A 165 1.46 -23.73 -4.94
C GLN A 165 0.77 -24.93 -5.60
N TRP A 166 -0.56 -24.91 -5.70
CA TRP A 166 -1.33 -25.96 -6.37
C TRP A 166 -1.01 -26.02 -7.87
N ALA A 167 -0.98 -24.87 -8.55
CA ALA A 167 -0.64 -24.79 -9.97
C ALA A 167 0.76 -25.35 -10.25
N TRP A 168 1.75 -24.97 -9.42
CA TRP A 168 3.11 -25.45 -9.54
C TRP A 168 3.25 -26.97 -9.34
N ASN A 169 2.56 -27.52 -8.34
CA ASN A 169 2.56 -28.95 -8.08
C ASN A 169 1.95 -29.76 -9.24
N MET A 170 0.90 -29.23 -9.88
CA MET A 170 0.31 -29.85 -11.08
C MET A 170 1.28 -29.82 -12.26
N GLN A 171 1.95 -28.69 -12.50
CA GLN A 171 2.94 -28.55 -13.58
C GLN A 171 4.08 -29.58 -13.42
N LYS A 172 4.71 -29.62 -12.24
CA LYS A 172 5.79 -30.58 -11.95
C LYS A 172 5.36 -32.04 -12.13
N ARG A 173 4.10 -32.36 -11.86
CA ARG A 173 3.59 -33.71 -12.01
C ARG A 173 3.36 -34.05 -13.48
N ALA A 174 2.87 -33.10 -14.28
CA ALA A 174 2.74 -33.26 -15.74
C ALA A 174 4.11 -33.45 -16.40
N ASP A 175 5.11 -32.62 -16.05
CA ASP A 175 6.47 -32.69 -16.61
C ASP A 175 7.20 -34.00 -16.26
N ARG A 176 6.82 -34.68 -15.16
CA ARG A 176 7.37 -36.00 -14.81
C ARG A 176 6.71 -37.17 -15.54
N LEU A 177 5.56 -36.94 -16.16
CA LEU A 177 4.78 -37.98 -16.85
C LEU A 177 5.00 -37.96 -18.38
N LEU A 178 5.67 -36.93 -18.90
CA LEU A 178 6.12 -36.81 -20.28
C LEU A 178 7.62 -37.14 -20.38
#